data_AF-A0AAV3ZCU9-F1
#
_entry.id   AF-A0AAV3ZCU9-F1
#
_cell.length_a   1.000
_cell.length_b   1.000
_cell.length_c   1.000
_cell.angle_alpha   90.00
_cell.angle_beta   90.00
_cell.angle_gamma   90.00
#
_symmetry.space_group_name_H-M   'P 1'
#
loop_
_entity.id
_entity.type
_entity.pdbx_description
1 polymer ?
#
loop_
_entity_poly.entity_id
_entity_poly.type
_entity_poly.pdbx_seq_one_letter_code
_entity_poly.pdbx_strand_id
1 'polypeptide(L)'
;MDKPSSNWTCPSSEHDMTHLLDVAVSLLFTLKLGLIGIIYDDSVALEVSQLMPRLSLRSNAILFLADDIIKDQSVAKAYLDVVAKRVDSRSPVSLVITRDHQSAKRIFNSFSRHQASLGKQSGVGLYTKWLVAMPCDYMISTDEDLSDFFNVAAVVFNQTSTEAPTNGEMVIKTLIIKPEGRRFEPVGISSDGNLTLWSSVFPNTHRGFNAMHFIVGVYVWSPFTMRRNNSGIISYEGFSVDLVTELARRLNFRQVQEEEKKQNNEYFLSI
;
A
#
# COMPACT_ATOMS: atom_id res chain seq x y z
N MET A 1 -15.67 -22.37 9.69
CA MET A 1 -15.60 -22.35 8.22
C MET A 1 -14.17 -22.64 7.86
N ASP A 2 -13.88 -23.86 7.42
CA ASP A 2 -12.54 -24.26 7.04
C ASP A 2 -12.17 -23.56 5.73
N LYS A 3 -11.07 -22.80 5.74
CA LYS A 3 -10.50 -22.24 4.51
C LYS A 3 -10.15 -23.42 3.59
N PRO A 4 -10.66 -23.49 2.35
CA PRO A 4 -10.33 -24.59 1.45
C PRO A 4 -8.81 -24.65 1.27
N SER A 5 -8.22 -25.77 1.67
CA SER A 5 -6.79 -26.09 1.46
C SER A 5 -6.57 -26.31 -0.03
N SER A 6 -6.45 -25.22 -0.75
CA SER A 6 -6.28 -25.26 -2.18
C SER A 6 -4.78 -25.42 -2.48
N ASN A 7 -4.41 -26.65 -2.85
CA ASN A 7 -3.09 -26.98 -3.39
C ASN A 7 -2.97 -26.35 -4.78
N TRP A 8 -2.72 -25.04 -4.84
CA TRP A 8 -2.45 -24.34 -6.08
C TRP A 8 -0.96 -24.49 -6.40
N THR A 9 -0.64 -25.11 -7.52
CA THR A 9 0.71 -25.10 -8.07
C THR A 9 0.82 -23.96 -9.05
N CYS A 10 1.73 -23.02 -8.80
CA CYS A 10 2.15 -22.04 -9.81
C CYS A 10 2.50 -22.77 -11.11
N PRO A 11 1.91 -22.40 -12.27
CA PRO A 11 2.36 -22.93 -13.53
C PRO A 11 3.86 -22.60 -13.70
N SER A 12 4.68 -23.63 -13.83
CA SER A 12 6.14 -23.54 -13.80
C SER A 12 6.73 -23.06 -15.13
N SER A 13 6.23 -21.94 -15.70
CA SER A 13 6.80 -21.36 -16.90
C SER A 13 7.91 -20.38 -16.52
N GLU A 14 9.16 -20.81 -16.67
CA GLU A 14 10.36 -19.96 -16.58
C GLU A 14 10.35 -18.76 -17.55
N HIS A 15 9.35 -18.64 -18.44
CA HIS A 15 9.28 -17.64 -19.50
C HIS A 15 8.33 -16.46 -19.24
N ASP A 16 7.73 -16.35 -18.05
CA ASP A 16 6.67 -15.35 -17.83
C ASP A 16 7.12 -14.05 -17.11
N MET A 17 8.29 -14.04 -16.47
CA MET A 17 8.74 -12.86 -15.72
C MET A 17 8.98 -11.63 -16.61
N THR A 18 9.48 -11.82 -17.83
CA THR A 18 9.73 -10.71 -18.76
C THR A 18 8.44 -9.96 -19.11
N HIS A 19 7.37 -10.70 -19.46
CA HIS A 19 6.07 -10.12 -19.75
C HIS A 19 5.51 -9.38 -18.53
N LEU A 20 5.68 -9.95 -17.34
CA LEU A 20 5.21 -9.35 -16.11
C LEU A 20 5.90 -8.02 -15.82
N LEU A 21 7.22 -8.00 -16.00
CA LEU A 21 8.02 -6.78 -15.86
C LEU A 21 7.66 -5.74 -16.92
N ASP A 22 7.36 -6.15 -18.14
CA ASP A 22 6.89 -5.24 -19.19
C ASP A 22 5.59 -4.54 -18.80
N VAL A 23 4.63 -5.28 -18.23
CA VAL A 23 3.39 -4.69 -17.73
C VAL A 23 3.65 -3.78 -16.52
N ALA A 24 4.49 -4.19 -15.58
CA ALA A 24 4.86 -3.36 -14.44
C ALA A 24 5.52 -2.03 -14.87
N VAL A 25 6.41 -2.07 -15.86
CA VAL A 25 7.06 -0.87 -16.42
C VAL A 25 6.07 -0.01 -17.19
N SER A 26 5.18 -0.63 -17.96
CA SER A 26 4.11 0.08 -18.67
C SER A 26 3.18 0.80 -17.69
N LEU A 27 2.87 0.17 -16.55
CA LEU A 27 2.11 0.78 -15.46
C LEU A 27 2.85 2.00 -14.86
N LEU A 28 4.15 1.86 -14.58
CA LEU A 28 4.98 2.95 -14.06
C LEU A 28 4.96 4.17 -15.01
N PHE A 29 5.10 3.94 -16.31
CA PHE A 29 5.12 5.01 -17.31
C PHE A 29 3.75 5.63 -17.56
N THR A 30 2.71 4.81 -17.73
CA THR A 30 1.33 5.29 -17.94
C THR A 30 0.87 6.18 -16.79
N LEU A 31 1.19 5.80 -15.55
CA LEU A 31 0.81 6.54 -14.36
C LEU A 31 1.81 7.65 -13.98
N LYS A 32 2.89 7.83 -14.75
CA LYS A 32 3.97 8.80 -14.47
C LYS A 32 4.52 8.66 -13.04
N LEU A 33 4.67 7.43 -12.59
CA LEU A 33 5.16 7.10 -11.26
C LEU A 33 6.68 7.25 -11.19
N GLY A 34 7.17 7.88 -10.12
CA GLY A 34 8.59 8.10 -9.90
C GLY A 34 9.23 6.87 -9.26
N LEU A 35 9.96 6.07 -10.04
CA LEU A 35 10.67 4.91 -9.52
C LEU A 35 11.82 5.34 -8.58
N ILE A 36 11.74 4.95 -7.31
CA ILE A 36 12.81 5.21 -6.33
C ILE A 36 13.87 4.12 -6.40
N GLY A 37 13.43 2.87 -6.37
CA GLY A 37 14.32 1.74 -6.33
C GLY A 37 13.64 0.43 -6.70
N ILE A 38 14.48 -0.52 -7.05
CA ILE A 38 14.11 -1.88 -7.45
C ILE A 38 14.70 -2.82 -6.40
N ILE A 39 13.83 -3.61 -5.78
CA ILE A 39 14.22 -4.64 -4.83
C ILE A 39 13.90 -5.96 -5.49
N TYR A 40 14.91 -6.83 -5.64
CA TYR A 40 14.74 -8.05 -6.40
C TYR A 40 15.39 -9.25 -5.72
N ASP A 41 14.80 -10.42 -5.93
CA ASP A 41 15.37 -11.71 -5.55
C ASP A 41 16.49 -12.11 -6.54
N ASP A 42 17.53 -12.80 -6.08
CA ASP A 42 18.64 -13.24 -6.94
C ASP A 42 18.15 -14.11 -8.11
N SER A 43 17.06 -14.85 -7.90
CA SER A 43 16.40 -15.67 -8.93
C SER A 43 15.82 -14.90 -10.12
N VAL A 44 15.74 -13.57 -10.06
CA VAL A 44 15.29 -12.69 -11.17
C VAL A 44 16.36 -11.68 -11.60
N ALA A 45 17.62 -11.88 -11.17
CA ALA A 45 18.71 -10.94 -11.45
C ALA A 45 18.92 -10.72 -12.96
N LEU A 46 18.76 -11.77 -13.78
CA LEU A 46 18.91 -11.68 -15.23
C LEU A 46 17.84 -10.78 -15.86
N GLU A 47 16.57 -10.99 -15.53
CA GLU A 47 15.44 -10.21 -16.04
C GLU A 47 15.52 -8.75 -15.59
N VAL A 48 15.93 -8.51 -14.34
CA VAL A 48 16.19 -7.16 -13.83
C VAL A 48 17.30 -6.47 -14.61
N SER A 49 18.40 -7.17 -14.90
CA SER A 49 19.52 -6.62 -15.67
C SER A 49 19.10 -6.18 -17.08
N GLN A 50 18.20 -6.94 -17.71
CA GLN A 50 17.65 -6.62 -19.03
C GLN A 50 16.67 -5.43 -18.98
N LEU A 51 16.00 -5.24 -17.85
CA LEU A 51 15.05 -4.14 -17.66
C LEU A 51 15.74 -2.79 -17.39
N MET A 52 16.92 -2.81 -16.78
CA MET A 52 17.61 -1.60 -16.32
C MET A 52 17.86 -0.54 -17.39
N PRO A 53 18.31 -0.86 -18.62
CA PRO A 53 18.48 0.13 -19.69
C PRO A 53 17.20 0.91 -20.02
N ARG A 54 16.02 0.31 -19.82
CA ARG A 54 14.72 0.94 -20.09
C ARG A 54 14.29 1.87 -18.95
N LEU A 55 14.62 1.50 -17.71
CA LEU A 55 14.27 2.27 -16.52
C LEU A 55 15.24 3.43 -16.25
N SER A 56 16.53 3.26 -16.57
CA SER A 56 17.57 4.27 -16.35
C SER A 56 17.36 5.54 -17.18
N LEU A 57 16.73 5.43 -18.35
CA LEU A 57 16.39 6.58 -19.21
C LEU A 57 15.42 7.57 -18.56
N ARG A 58 14.66 7.14 -17.54
CA ARG A 58 13.63 7.97 -16.90
C ARG A 58 13.75 8.09 -15.39
N SER A 59 14.63 7.31 -14.76
CA SER A 59 14.73 7.28 -13.30
C SER A 59 16.15 7.00 -12.82
N ASN A 60 16.55 7.72 -11.78
CA ASN A 60 17.73 7.38 -10.97
C ASN A 60 17.34 6.32 -9.93
N ALA A 61 16.79 5.21 -10.41
CA ALA A 61 16.36 4.10 -9.56
C ALA A 61 17.59 3.39 -8.98
N ILE A 62 17.55 3.08 -7.69
CA ILE A 62 18.62 2.34 -7.01
C ILE A 62 18.22 0.87 -6.93
N LEU A 63 19.15 -0.04 -7.20
CA LEU A 63 18.92 -1.47 -7.09
C LEU A 63 19.38 -1.98 -5.73
N PHE A 64 18.61 -2.91 -5.17
CA PHE A 64 18.94 -3.63 -3.96
C PHE A 64 18.58 -5.10 -4.12
N LEU A 65 19.47 -5.99 -3.67
CA LEU A 65 19.13 -7.39 -3.51
C LEU A 65 18.21 -7.53 -2.30
N ALA A 66 17.15 -8.33 -2.44
CA ALA A 66 16.19 -8.61 -1.37
C ALA A 66 16.89 -9.14 -0.12
N ASP A 67 17.85 -10.05 -0.31
CA ASP A 67 18.61 -10.68 0.77
C ASP A 67 19.43 -9.68 1.59
N ASP A 68 20.00 -8.66 0.94
CA ASP A 68 20.75 -7.60 1.62
C ASP A 68 19.82 -6.76 2.49
N ILE A 69 18.62 -6.41 1.99
CA ILE A 69 17.61 -5.69 2.78
C ILE A 69 17.06 -6.54 3.94
N ILE A 70 16.96 -7.85 3.75
CA ILE A 70 16.44 -8.77 4.78
C ILE A 70 17.47 -8.98 5.90
N LYS A 71 18.75 -9.12 5.54
CA LYS A 71 19.82 -9.51 6.47
C LYS A 71 20.57 -8.32 7.06
N ASP A 72 20.69 -7.21 6.33
CA ASP A 72 21.50 -6.06 6.72
C ASP A 72 20.64 -4.83 7.03
N GLN A 73 20.54 -4.51 8.32
CA GLN A 73 19.82 -3.34 8.82
C GLN A 73 20.39 -2.02 8.27
N SER A 74 21.69 -1.95 7.98
CA SER A 74 22.33 -0.76 7.44
C SER A 74 21.88 -0.49 5.99
N VAL A 75 21.75 -1.55 5.18
CA VAL A 75 21.23 -1.48 3.81
C VAL A 75 19.75 -1.10 3.81
N ALA A 76 18.94 -1.74 4.65
CA ALA A 76 17.53 -1.39 4.80
C ALA A 76 17.33 0.07 5.24
N LYS A 77 18.15 0.55 6.18
CA LYS A 77 18.15 1.96 6.61
C LYS A 77 18.55 2.89 5.47
N ALA A 78 19.62 2.59 4.74
CA ALA A 78 20.07 3.39 3.61
C ALA A 78 18.96 3.53 2.55
N TYR A 79 18.26 2.44 2.24
CA TYR A 79 17.09 2.47 1.37
C TYR A 79 15.98 3.37 1.92
N LEU A 80 15.60 3.20 3.19
CA LEU A 80 14.55 4.01 3.81
C LEU A 80 14.91 5.50 3.85
N ASP A 81 16.19 5.84 3.97
CA ASP A 81 16.66 7.22 3.91
C ASP A 81 16.58 7.79 2.48
N VAL A 82 16.80 6.98 1.45
CA VAL A 82 16.55 7.38 0.04
C VAL A 82 15.06 7.62 -0.19
N VAL A 83 14.20 6.70 0.27
CA VAL A 83 12.74 6.84 0.17
C VAL A 83 12.29 8.13 0.86
N ALA A 84 12.74 8.37 2.09
CA ALA A 84 12.39 9.56 2.87
C ALA A 84 12.82 10.87 2.19
N LYS A 85 14.01 10.90 1.55
CA LYS A 85 14.49 12.09 0.81
C LYS A 85 13.70 12.36 -0.48
N ARG A 86 13.00 11.36 -1.02
CA ARG A 86 12.25 11.47 -2.29
C ARG A 86 10.74 11.58 -2.09
N VAL A 87 10.27 11.78 -0.87
CA VAL A 87 8.84 11.94 -0.55
C VAL A 87 8.21 13.13 -1.29
N ASP A 88 9.01 14.17 -1.61
CA ASP A 88 8.54 15.35 -2.36
C ASP A 88 8.34 15.09 -3.86
N SER A 89 8.77 13.92 -4.38
CA SER A 89 8.47 13.55 -5.75
C SER A 89 6.98 13.25 -5.91
N ARG A 90 6.38 13.60 -7.06
CA ARG A 90 4.92 13.61 -7.24
C ARG A 90 4.22 12.26 -7.01
N SER A 91 4.94 11.13 -6.97
CA SER A 91 4.44 9.81 -6.57
C SER A 91 5.58 8.78 -6.54
N PRO A 92 6.36 8.69 -5.45
CA PRO A 92 7.43 7.72 -5.32
C PRO A 92 6.89 6.28 -5.31
N VAL A 93 7.49 5.39 -6.10
CA VAL A 93 7.18 3.96 -6.15
C VAL A 93 8.43 3.11 -6.00
N SER A 94 8.30 2.07 -5.21
CA SER A 94 9.27 1.00 -5.03
C SER A 94 8.80 -0.23 -5.82
N LEU A 95 9.62 -0.70 -6.75
CA LEU A 95 9.33 -1.92 -7.51
C LEU A 95 9.95 -3.11 -6.79
N VAL A 96 9.13 -4.09 -6.43
CA VAL A 96 9.56 -5.36 -5.81
C VAL A 96 9.35 -6.48 -6.83
N ILE A 97 10.41 -7.23 -7.13
CA ILE A 97 10.38 -8.29 -8.16
C ILE A 97 10.83 -9.59 -7.51
N THR A 98 9.93 -10.57 -7.45
CA THR A 98 10.19 -11.85 -6.79
C THR A 98 9.48 -12.98 -7.53
N ARG A 99 10.13 -14.13 -7.68
CA ARG A 99 9.46 -15.33 -8.25
C ARG A 99 8.48 -15.96 -7.27
N ASP A 100 8.72 -15.80 -5.97
CA ASP A 100 7.92 -16.42 -4.94
C ASP A 100 7.35 -15.39 -3.94
N HIS A 101 6.18 -15.73 -3.39
CA HIS A 101 5.48 -14.88 -2.44
C HIS A 101 6.17 -14.82 -1.06
N GLN A 102 7.00 -15.81 -0.72
CA GLN A 102 7.71 -15.85 0.56
C GLN A 102 8.83 -14.81 0.60
N SER A 103 9.54 -14.60 -0.51
CA SER A 103 10.54 -13.55 -0.68
C SER A 103 9.88 -12.18 -0.59
N ALA A 104 8.76 -11.95 -1.29
CA ALA A 104 8.00 -10.71 -1.15
C ALA A 104 7.60 -10.46 0.31
N LYS A 105 7.02 -11.47 0.97
CA LYS A 105 6.65 -11.42 2.39
C LYS A 105 7.84 -11.11 3.30
N ARG A 106 8.98 -11.76 3.10
CA ARG A 106 10.21 -11.51 3.90
C ARG A 106 10.72 -10.09 3.72
N ILE A 107 10.70 -9.56 2.49
CA ILE A 107 11.07 -8.18 2.18
C ILE A 107 10.15 -7.23 2.96
N PHE A 108 8.84 -7.40 2.84
CA PHE A 108 7.85 -6.58 3.52
C PHE A 108 7.96 -6.65 5.04
N ASN A 109 8.07 -7.84 5.62
CA ASN A 109 8.27 -8.03 7.06
C ASN A 109 9.60 -7.46 7.55
N SER A 110 10.66 -7.53 6.74
CA SER A 110 11.93 -6.88 7.07
C SER A 110 11.76 -5.35 7.10
N PHE A 111 11.12 -4.78 6.08
CA PHE A 111 10.86 -3.35 6.02
C PHE A 111 10.02 -2.84 7.18
N SER A 112 8.92 -3.54 7.51
CA SER A 112 8.07 -3.17 8.64
C SER A 112 8.87 -3.16 9.95
N ARG A 113 9.63 -4.24 10.22
CA ARG A 113 10.51 -4.33 11.41
C ARG A 113 11.55 -3.22 11.44
N HIS A 114 12.20 -2.93 10.32
CA HIS A 114 13.20 -1.87 10.26
C HIS A 114 12.60 -0.48 10.44
N GLN A 115 11.44 -0.19 9.86
CA GLN A 115 10.72 1.07 10.10
C GLN A 115 10.36 1.23 11.57
N ALA A 116 9.83 0.17 12.21
CA ALA A 116 9.54 0.17 13.64
C ALA A 116 10.81 0.42 14.48
N SER A 117 11.92 -0.23 14.15
CA SER A 117 13.21 -0.05 14.86
C SER A 117 13.77 1.37 14.77
N LEU A 118 13.43 2.10 13.70
CA LEU A 118 13.85 3.48 13.51
C LEU A 118 12.92 4.49 14.21
N GLY A 119 11.92 4.02 14.97
CA GLY A 119 10.89 4.87 15.57
C GLY A 119 10.01 5.59 14.54
N LYS A 120 10.11 5.20 13.26
CA LYS A 120 9.28 5.72 12.18
C LYS A 120 7.97 4.92 12.16
N GLN A 121 7.21 4.96 13.25
CA GLN A 121 5.86 4.40 13.24
C GLN A 121 4.97 5.26 12.32
N SER A 122 4.28 4.59 11.40
CA SER A 122 3.12 5.03 10.60
C SER A 122 3.28 6.04 9.44
N GLY A 123 4.30 6.89 9.35
CA GLY A 123 4.34 7.91 8.29
C GLY A 123 4.74 7.39 6.90
N VAL A 124 5.89 6.72 6.80
CA VAL A 124 6.49 6.39 5.50
C VAL A 124 5.68 5.31 4.75
N GLY A 125 5.04 4.39 5.47
CA GLY A 125 4.14 3.39 4.89
C GLY A 125 2.86 3.96 4.26
N LEU A 126 2.41 5.14 4.71
CA LEU A 126 1.25 5.85 4.14
C LEU A 126 1.57 6.55 2.81
N TYR A 127 2.84 6.88 2.56
CA TYR A 127 3.25 7.61 1.36
C TYR A 127 4.02 6.76 0.35
N THR A 128 4.67 5.68 0.81
CA THR A 128 5.42 4.80 -0.07
C THR A 128 4.47 3.87 -0.80
N LYS A 129 4.55 3.89 -2.13
CA LYS A 129 3.80 2.99 -3.01
C LYS A 129 4.69 1.81 -3.39
N TRP A 130 4.15 0.62 -3.27
CA TRP A 130 4.84 -0.62 -3.57
C TRP A 130 4.18 -1.25 -4.78
N LEU A 131 4.92 -1.39 -5.87
CA LEU A 131 4.48 -2.17 -7.02
C LEU A 131 5.19 -3.52 -6.96
N VAL A 132 4.44 -4.59 -6.86
CA VAL A 132 4.97 -5.94 -6.79
C VAL A 132 4.72 -6.67 -8.09
N ALA A 133 5.77 -7.25 -8.63
CA ALA A 133 5.76 -8.02 -9.84
C ALA A 133 5.98 -9.50 -9.47
N MET A 134 4.93 -10.34 -9.56
CA MET A 134 5.01 -11.74 -9.15
C MET A 134 4.21 -12.69 -10.05
N PRO A 135 4.75 -13.86 -10.41
CA PRO A 135 4.15 -14.75 -11.41
C PRO A 135 2.92 -15.52 -10.90
N CYS A 136 2.55 -15.39 -9.63
CA CYS A 136 1.43 -16.16 -9.07
C CYS A 136 0.53 -15.31 -8.19
N ASP A 137 -0.77 -15.57 -8.30
CA ASP A 137 -1.84 -14.91 -7.55
C ASP A 137 -2.00 -15.45 -6.12
N TYR A 138 -0.90 -15.86 -5.48
CA TYR A 138 -0.93 -16.41 -4.12
C TYR A 138 -1.25 -15.36 -3.04
N MET A 139 -1.32 -14.08 -3.43
CA MET A 139 -1.66 -12.96 -2.54
C MET A 139 -3.09 -13.04 -1.96
N ILE A 140 -3.98 -13.83 -2.56
CA ILE A 140 -5.36 -14.02 -2.06
C ILE A 140 -5.37 -14.67 -0.66
N SER A 141 -4.30 -15.35 -0.25
CA SER A 141 -4.23 -16.01 1.06
C SER A 141 -3.61 -15.15 2.18
N THR A 142 -3.02 -14.00 1.85
CA THR A 142 -2.03 -13.30 2.70
C THR A 142 -2.52 -11.96 3.27
N ASP A 143 -3.83 -11.75 3.46
CA ASP A 143 -4.36 -10.50 4.05
C ASP A 143 -3.69 -10.15 5.40
N GLU A 144 -3.28 -11.16 6.17
CA GLU A 144 -2.55 -10.98 7.43
C GLU A 144 -1.12 -10.46 7.24
N ASP A 145 -0.43 -10.85 6.17
CA ASP A 145 1.01 -10.59 6.00
C ASP A 145 1.31 -9.17 5.50
N LEU A 146 0.30 -8.47 5.00
CA LEU A 146 0.41 -7.09 4.50
C LEU A 146 -0.40 -6.11 5.35
N SER A 147 -0.71 -6.49 6.60
CA SER A 147 -1.38 -5.66 7.59
C SER A 147 -0.67 -4.34 7.89
N ASP A 148 0.61 -4.21 7.56
CA ASP A 148 1.38 -3.00 7.83
C ASP A 148 1.48 -2.08 6.62
N PHE A 149 1.02 -2.54 5.44
CA PHE A 149 1.13 -1.81 4.20
C PHE A 149 -0.21 -1.26 3.73
N PHE A 150 -0.19 -0.05 3.16
CA PHE A 150 -1.38 0.66 2.69
C PHE A 150 -1.41 0.78 1.17
N ASN A 151 -0.27 1.03 0.52
CA ASN A 151 -0.23 1.31 -0.92
C ASN A 151 0.51 0.21 -1.68
N VAL A 152 -0.04 -1.01 -1.67
CA VAL A 152 0.53 -2.14 -2.41
C VAL A 152 -0.33 -2.42 -3.63
N ALA A 153 0.30 -2.36 -4.80
CA ALA A 153 -0.26 -2.86 -6.05
C ALA A 153 0.55 -4.09 -6.49
N ALA A 154 -0.12 -5.05 -7.10
CA ALA A 154 0.49 -6.26 -7.62
C ALA A 154 0.11 -6.43 -9.10
N VAL A 155 1.08 -6.83 -9.91
CA VAL A 155 0.85 -7.34 -11.26
C VAL A 155 1.02 -8.85 -11.20
N VAL A 156 -0.03 -9.57 -11.56
CA VAL A 156 -0.11 -11.03 -11.49
C VAL A 156 -0.77 -11.58 -12.75
N PHE A 157 -0.53 -12.85 -13.09
CA PHE A 157 -1.26 -13.49 -14.18
C PHE A 157 -2.74 -13.69 -13.85
N ASN A 158 -3.61 -13.53 -14.85
CA ASN A 158 -5.03 -13.83 -14.71
C ASN A 158 -5.23 -15.35 -14.61
N GLN A 159 -5.59 -15.84 -13.43
CA GLN A 159 -5.83 -17.27 -13.19
C GLN A 159 -7.32 -17.64 -13.20
N THR A 160 -8.19 -16.76 -13.69
CA THR A 160 -9.65 -17.00 -13.64
C THR A 160 -10.13 -18.08 -14.60
N SER A 161 -9.34 -18.47 -15.61
CA SER A 161 -9.67 -19.58 -16.50
C SER A 161 -9.04 -20.89 -16.00
N THR A 162 -9.89 -21.90 -15.77
CA THR A 162 -9.46 -23.30 -15.64
C THR A 162 -8.85 -23.85 -16.94
N GLU A 163 -9.05 -23.14 -18.05
CA GLU A 163 -8.41 -23.41 -19.33
C GLU A 163 -7.03 -22.77 -19.34
N ALA A 164 -6.05 -23.48 -19.92
CA ALA A 164 -4.68 -23.02 -20.04
C ALA A 164 -4.64 -21.56 -20.52
N PRO A 165 -3.83 -20.68 -19.91
CA PRO A 165 -3.81 -19.26 -20.23
C PRO A 165 -3.45 -19.08 -21.70
N THR A 166 -4.45 -18.86 -22.56
CA THR A 166 -4.25 -18.84 -24.01
C THR A 166 -3.68 -17.51 -24.48
N ASN A 167 -3.84 -16.45 -23.69
CA ASN A 167 -3.21 -15.15 -23.89
C ASN A 167 -2.73 -14.69 -22.52
N GLY A 168 -1.46 -14.28 -22.40
CA GLY A 168 -0.80 -13.86 -21.14
C GLY A 168 -1.40 -12.59 -20.51
N GLU A 169 -2.71 -12.58 -20.28
CA GLU A 169 -3.45 -11.52 -19.63
C GLU A 169 -2.99 -11.42 -18.17
N MET A 170 -2.70 -10.19 -17.77
CA MET A 170 -2.31 -9.88 -16.40
C MET A 170 -3.38 -9.05 -15.74
N VAL A 171 -3.61 -9.33 -14.47
CA VAL A 171 -4.49 -8.55 -13.62
C VAL A 171 -3.62 -7.63 -12.76
N ILE A 172 -3.97 -6.35 -12.76
CA ILE A 172 -3.44 -5.39 -11.82
C ILE A 172 -4.37 -5.41 -10.62
N LYS A 173 -3.83 -5.81 -9.46
CA LYS A 173 -4.55 -5.80 -8.19
C LYS A 173 -3.99 -4.74 -7.27
N THR A 174 -4.80 -4.25 -6.35
CA THR A 174 -4.35 -3.35 -5.30
C THR A 174 -4.93 -3.78 -3.96
N LEU A 175 -4.14 -3.61 -2.90
CA LEU A 175 -4.60 -3.84 -1.54
C LEU A 175 -5.59 -2.74 -1.18
N ILE A 176 -6.88 -3.07 -1.06
CA ILE A 176 -7.93 -2.12 -0.66
C ILE A 176 -8.31 -2.37 0.79
N ILE A 177 -8.43 -1.28 1.55
CA ILE A 177 -8.98 -1.30 2.90
C ILE A 177 -10.47 -0.98 2.81
N LYS A 178 -11.31 -1.91 3.27
CA LYS A 178 -12.77 -1.77 3.39
C LYS A 178 -13.21 -2.04 4.83
N PRO A 179 -14.46 -1.68 5.22
CA PRO A 179 -14.96 -1.95 6.57
C PRO A 179 -14.88 -3.42 6.98
N GLU A 180 -15.00 -4.33 6.01
CA GLU A 180 -14.95 -5.78 6.25
C GLU A 180 -13.52 -6.32 6.39
N GLY A 181 -12.50 -5.50 6.12
CA GLY A 181 -11.10 -5.88 6.18
C GLY A 181 -10.27 -5.40 4.99
N ARG A 182 -9.01 -5.83 4.96
CA ARG A 182 -8.08 -5.56 3.86
C ARG A 182 -8.13 -6.73 2.90
N ARG A 183 -8.10 -6.45 1.60
CA ARG A 183 -8.03 -7.48 0.55
C ARG A 183 -7.50 -6.93 -0.75
N PHE A 184 -6.89 -7.77 -1.57
CA PHE A 184 -6.56 -7.40 -2.94
C PHE A 184 -7.82 -7.38 -3.81
N GLU A 185 -8.04 -6.27 -4.50
CA GLU A 185 -9.09 -6.15 -5.52
C GLU A 185 -8.49 -5.83 -6.89
N PRO A 186 -9.07 -6.39 -7.96
CA PRO A 186 -8.63 -6.09 -9.32
C PRO A 186 -9.01 -4.65 -9.68
N VAL A 187 -8.04 -3.90 -10.22
CA VAL A 187 -8.19 -2.48 -10.59
C VAL A 187 -7.86 -2.22 -12.05
N GLY A 188 -7.34 -3.21 -12.76
CA GLY A 188 -7.16 -3.18 -14.19
C GLY A 188 -6.66 -4.51 -14.73
N ILE A 189 -6.52 -4.56 -16.04
CA ILE A 189 -5.95 -5.68 -16.79
C ILE A 189 -4.95 -5.17 -17.81
N SER A 190 -4.02 -6.05 -18.19
CA SER A 190 -3.19 -5.87 -19.36
C SER A 190 -3.31 -7.09 -20.27
N SER A 191 -3.72 -6.85 -21.51
CA SER A 191 -3.77 -7.84 -22.59
C SER A 191 -3.05 -7.28 -23.80
N ASP A 192 -2.14 -8.05 -24.39
CA ASP A 192 -1.46 -7.71 -25.64
C ASP A 192 -0.75 -6.34 -25.60
N GLY A 193 -0.17 -6.00 -24.44
CA GLY A 193 0.50 -4.72 -24.20
C GLY A 193 -0.44 -3.53 -23.96
N ASN A 194 -1.75 -3.71 -24.10
CA ASN A 194 -2.74 -2.68 -23.78
C ASN A 194 -3.09 -2.75 -22.29
N LEU A 195 -2.84 -1.66 -21.57
CA LEU A 195 -3.19 -1.52 -20.16
C LEU A 195 -4.53 -0.79 -20.02
N THR A 196 -5.52 -1.48 -19.43
CA THR A 196 -6.83 -0.90 -19.11
C THR A 196 -7.02 -0.85 -17.61
N LEU A 197 -7.17 0.36 -17.05
CA LEU A 197 -7.42 0.56 -15.63
C LEU A 197 -8.90 0.94 -15.41
N TRP A 198 -9.58 0.23 -14.52
CA TRP A 198 -10.95 0.54 -14.10
C TRP A 198 -10.99 1.49 -12.91
N SER A 199 -9.89 1.56 -12.14
CA SER A 199 -9.76 2.46 -10.99
C SER A 199 -8.30 2.85 -10.75
N SER A 200 -8.04 3.67 -9.71
CA SER A 200 -6.68 4.04 -9.31
C SER A 200 -5.90 2.82 -8.83
N VAL A 201 -4.65 2.67 -9.28
CA VAL A 201 -3.74 1.58 -8.86
C VAL A 201 -3.33 1.70 -7.40
N PHE A 202 -3.25 2.92 -6.90
CA PHE A 202 -2.99 3.17 -5.49
C PHE A 202 -4.15 3.99 -4.93
N PRO A 203 -5.35 3.38 -4.79
CA PRO A 203 -6.51 4.10 -4.31
C PRO A 203 -6.26 4.59 -2.86
N ASN A 204 -5.37 3.90 -2.13
CA ASN A 204 -5.00 4.23 -0.77
C ASN A 204 -4.08 5.46 -0.63
N THR A 205 -3.52 6.02 -1.72
CA THR A 205 -2.59 7.18 -1.58
C THR A 205 -3.28 8.50 -1.28
N HIS A 206 -4.58 8.61 -1.59
CA HIS A 206 -5.41 9.74 -1.16
C HIS A 206 -6.15 9.44 0.13
N ARG A 207 -5.76 8.36 0.78
CA ARG A 207 -6.65 7.56 1.57
C ARG A 207 -5.86 7.25 2.85
N GLY A 208 -5.87 8.24 3.76
CA GLY A 208 -5.54 7.97 5.15
C GLY A 208 -6.65 7.11 5.74
N PHE A 209 -7.42 7.62 6.68
CA PHE A 209 -8.49 6.87 7.30
C PHE A 209 -9.75 6.63 6.41
N ASN A 210 -9.73 6.90 5.10
CA ASN A 210 -10.64 6.34 4.06
C ASN A 210 -12.13 6.48 4.26
N ALA A 211 -12.60 7.67 4.60
CA ALA A 211 -14.01 7.84 4.96
C ALA A 211 -14.46 6.84 6.04
N MET A 212 -13.53 6.32 6.86
CA MET A 212 -13.89 5.75 8.15
C MET A 212 -14.60 6.86 8.91
N HIS A 213 -15.69 6.44 9.54
CA HIS A 213 -16.48 7.27 10.40
C HIS A 213 -15.89 7.14 11.81
N PHE A 214 -15.14 8.15 12.24
CA PHE A 214 -14.76 8.25 13.65
C PHE A 214 -15.88 8.93 14.42
N ILE A 215 -16.27 8.29 15.51
CA ILE A 215 -17.08 8.94 16.54
C ILE A 215 -16.08 9.56 17.50
N VAL A 216 -16.05 10.90 17.54
CA VAL A 216 -15.15 11.65 18.41
C VAL A 216 -15.94 12.13 19.61
N GLY A 217 -15.70 11.49 20.76
CA GLY A 217 -16.21 11.97 22.04
C GLY A 217 -15.49 13.25 22.44
N VAL A 218 -16.23 14.33 22.70
CA VAL A 218 -15.67 15.63 23.07
C VAL A 218 -16.11 16.07 24.46
N TYR A 219 -15.18 16.64 25.23
CA TYR A 219 -15.46 17.23 26.55
C TYR A 219 -15.51 18.76 26.43
N VAL A 220 -16.57 19.38 26.96
CA VAL A 220 -16.72 20.84 26.91
C VAL A 220 -15.78 21.49 27.93
N TRP A 221 -14.71 22.09 27.44
CA TRP A 221 -13.72 22.81 28.24
C TRP A 221 -13.19 24.02 27.49
N SER A 222 -13.57 25.21 27.93
CA SER A 222 -13.06 26.46 27.33
C SER A 222 -11.57 26.64 27.64
N PRO A 223 -10.73 27.02 26.66
CA PRO A 223 -11.04 27.41 25.28
C PRO A 223 -10.89 26.28 24.23
N PHE A 224 -10.63 25.06 24.67
CA PHE A 224 -10.27 23.93 23.80
C PHE A 224 -11.47 23.33 23.07
N THR A 225 -12.63 23.25 23.73
CA THR A 225 -13.88 22.79 23.15
C THR A 225 -15.04 23.52 23.84
N MET A 226 -15.80 24.27 23.07
CA MET A 226 -16.91 25.10 23.52
C MET A 226 -18.17 24.67 22.77
N ARG A 227 -19.26 24.52 23.51
CA ARG A 227 -20.56 24.17 22.95
C ARG A 227 -21.30 25.43 22.56
N ARG A 228 -21.73 25.51 21.30
CA ARG A 228 -22.67 26.53 20.81
C ARG A 228 -24.04 25.89 20.57
N ASN A 229 -25.09 26.62 20.90
CA ASN A 229 -26.46 26.21 20.65
C ASN A 229 -27.14 27.29 19.82
N ASN A 230 -27.28 27.04 18.52
CA ASN A 230 -27.93 27.96 17.59
C ASN A 230 -29.27 27.34 17.19
N SER A 231 -30.35 27.80 17.82
CA SER A 231 -31.72 27.39 17.49
C SER A 231 -31.97 25.87 17.60
N GLY A 232 -31.37 25.22 18.61
CA GLY A 232 -31.52 23.78 18.85
C GLY A 232 -30.49 22.92 18.10
N ILE A 233 -29.69 23.51 17.19
CA ILE A 233 -28.54 22.84 16.59
C ILE A 233 -27.35 23.04 17.53
N ILE A 234 -26.87 21.93 18.11
CA ILE A 234 -25.66 21.91 18.93
C ILE A 234 -24.46 21.80 17.99
N SER A 235 -23.53 22.73 18.09
CA SER A 235 -22.22 22.66 17.42
C SER A 235 -21.10 22.83 18.44
N TYR A 236 -19.92 22.30 18.12
CA TYR A 236 -18.72 22.46 18.94
C TYR A 236 -17.70 23.29 18.18
N GLU A 237 -16.97 24.14 18.90
CA GLU A 237 -15.86 24.95 18.38
C GLU A 237 -14.69 24.98 19.37
N GLY A 238 -13.54 25.47 18.96
CA GLY A 238 -12.36 25.61 19.81
C GLY A 238 -11.16 24.83 19.27
N PHE A 239 -10.01 25.01 19.92
CA PHE A 239 -8.73 24.50 19.41
C PHE A 239 -8.74 23.00 19.09
N SER A 240 -9.34 22.16 19.94
CA SER A 240 -9.39 20.72 19.72
C SER A 240 -10.29 20.34 18.54
N VAL A 241 -11.39 21.08 18.33
CA VAL A 241 -12.29 20.86 17.18
C VAL A 241 -11.58 21.24 15.88
N ASP A 242 -10.86 22.37 15.87
CA ASP A 242 -10.08 22.81 14.71
C ASP A 242 -8.96 21.82 14.39
N LEU A 243 -8.25 21.33 15.42
CA LEU A 243 -7.20 20.33 15.27
C LEU A 243 -7.73 19.03 14.67
N VAL A 244 -8.81 18.45 15.22
CA VAL A 244 -9.37 17.21 14.68
C VAL A 244 -9.95 17.44 13.28
N THR A 245 -10.51 18.61 12.99
CA THR A 245 -10.98 18.96 11.64
C THR A 245 -9.82 19.03 10.64
N GLU A 246 -8.71 19.64 11.02
CA GLU A 246 -7.52 19.71 10.17
C GLU A 246 -6.88 18.31 10.01
N LEU A 247 -6.86 17.49 11.07
CA LEU A 247 -6.46 16.08 10.99
C LEU A 247 -7.38 15.28 10.06
N ALA A 248 -8.71 15.45 10.18
CA ALA A 248 -9.70 14.81 9.32
C ALA A 248 -9.50 15.18 7.85
N ARG A 249 -9.20 16.45 7.57
CA ARG A 249 -8.92 16.94 6.23
C ARG A 249 -7.59 16.40 5.68
N ARG A 250 -6.54 16.37 6.49
CA ARG A 250 -5.19 15.90 6.09
C ARG A 250 -5.11 14.39 5.95
N LEU A 251 -5.81 13.66 6.80
CA LEU A 251 -5.83 12.20 6.86
C LEU A 251 -7.07 11.60 6.18
N ASN A 252 -7.94 12.41 5.59
CA ASN A 252 -9.12 12.02 4.82
C ASN A 252 -10.08 11.03 5.54
N PHE A 253 -10.49 11.35 6.79
CA PHE A 253 -11.62 10.68 7.46
C PHE A 253 -12.84 11.58 7.62
N ARG A 254 -13.98 10.93 7.90
CA ARG A 254 -15.20 11.59 8.37
C ARG A 254 -15.26 11.48 9.88
N GLN A 255 -15.63 12.57 10.53
CA GLN A 255 -15.88 12.60 11.96
C GLN A 255 -17.34 12.92 12.24
N VAL A 256 -17.91 12.27 13.23
CA VAL A 256 -19.15 12.67 13.88
C VAL A 256 -18.80 12.98 15.32
N GLN A 257 -19.18 14.18 15.77
CA GLN A 257 -18.95 14.60 17.15
C GLN A 257 -20.18 14.20 17.97
N GLU A 258 -19.94 13.44 19.02
CA GLU A 258 -20.99 13.05 19.96
C GLU A 258 -20.65 13.59 21.36
N GLU A 259 -21.65 14.18 22.02
CA GLU A 259 -21.55 14.53 23.44
C GLU A 259 -21.79 13.26 24.24
N GLU A 260 -20.76 12.75 24.92
CA GLU A 260 -21.00 11.70 25.90
C GLU A 260 -21.79 12.28 27.09
N LYS A 261 -23.07 11.92 27.18
CA LYS A 261 -23.86 12.15 28.40
C LYS A 261 -23.46 11.13 29.45
N LYS A 262 -22.63 11.50 30.42
CA LYS A 262 -22.34 10.63 31.58
C LYS A 262 -23.30 10.85 32.74
N GLN A 263 -23.63 9.73 33.39
CA GLN A 263 -24.44 9.65 34.61
C GLN A 263 -23.64 9.89 35.91
N ASN A 264 -22.30 9.97 35.91
CA ASN A 264 -21.47 10.12 37.13
C ASN A 264 -20.05 10.73 36.89
N ASN A 265 -19.94 11.95 36.36
CA ASN A 265 -18.81 12.90 36.49
C ASN A 265 -17.32 12.51 36.28
N GLU A 266 -16.95 11.33 35.76
CA GLU A 266 -15.56 11.03 35.35
C GLU A 266 -15.49 10.62 33.88
N TYR A 267 -14.64 11.28 33.07
CA TYR A 267 -14.55 11.09 31.61
C TYR A 267 -13.19 10.48 31.22
N PHE A 268 -13.22 9.52 30.28
CA PHE A 268 -12.04 8.87 29.72
C PHE A 268 -11.99 9.11 28.21
N LEU A 269 -10.79 9.15 27.66
CA LEU A 269 -10.55 9.16 26.22
C LEU A 269 -10.47 7.70 25.74
N SER A 270 -11.40 7.26 24.91
CA SER A 270 -11.23 6.02 24.13
C SER A 270 -10.90 6.42 22.70
N ILE A 271 -9.70 6.07 22.24
CA ILE A 271 -9.36 5.99 20.82
C ILE A 271 -9.54 4.53 20.41
#